data_AF-T1CVK6-F1
#
_entry.id   AF-T1CVK6-F1
#
_cell.length_a   1.000
_cell.length_b   1.000
_cell.length_c   1.000
_cell.angle_alpha   90.00
_cell.angle_beta   90.00
_cell.angle_gamma   90.00
#
_symmetry.space_group_name_H-M   'P 1'
#
loop_
_entity.id
_entity.type
_entity.pdbx_description
1 polymer ?
#
loop_
_entity_poly.entity_id
_entity_poly.type
_entity_poly.pdbx_seq_one_letter_code
_entity_poly.pdbx_strand_id
1 'polypeptide(L)'
;MYVFDAIPDILRYDPPLPFIDLMETRQSMRFSEVADPIRPSPELRCVEVTLSALEQTLKTEFSRRRYTRLVIDSLTALEYFSMKGPDTRAGAQTFLRLLADLGATTVLTVEAAAEEVESVERMLARGTIRLFRWEVDGRTLRAIGIEKFRGSVHDARLHPYDVSPLG
;
A
#
# COMPACT_ATOMS: atom_id res chain seq x y z
N MET A 1 9.86 -2.32 -13.82
CA MET A 1 8.91 -1.96 -12.73
C MET A 1 9.11 -0.49 -12.43
N TYR A 2 8.04 0.27 -12.24
CA TYR A 2 8.13 1.68 -11.82
C TYR A 2 7.74 1.77 -10.36
N VAL A 3 8.36 2.70 -9.63
CA VAL A 3 8.03 2.98 -8.23
C VAL A 3 7.68 4.45 -8.08
N PHE A 4 6.63 4.67 -7.30
CA PHE A 4 6.23 5.98 -6.82
C PHE A 4 6.37 5.95 -5.30
N ASP A 5 7.33 6.71 -4.78
CA ASP A 5 7.54 6.84 -3.35
C ASP A 5 6.82 8.08 -2.84
N ALA A 6 5.75 7.85 -2.08
CA ALA A 6 4.91 8.90 -1.49
C ALA A 6 5.47 9.43 -0.16
N ILE A 7 6.56 8.87 0.37
CA ILE A 7 7.16 9.30 1.64
C ILE A 7 8.08 10.51 1.36
N PRO A 8 7.91 11.65 2.06
CA PRO A 8 8.74 12.83 1.85
C PRO A 8 10.17 12.63 2.37
N ASP A 9 11.18 12.93 1.55
CA ASP A 9 12.58 13.01 2.01
C ASP A 9 12.78 14.31 2.81
N ILE A 10 13.06 14.21 4.11
CA ILE A 10 13.33 15.37 4.99
C ILE A 10 14.74 15.97 4.77
N LEU A 11 15.53 15.46 3.82
CA LEU A 11 16.88 15.95 3.55
C LEU A 11 16.92 17.37 2.92
N ARG A 12 15.78 17.99 2.60
CA ARG A 12 15.70 19.42 2.26
C ARG A 12 15.25 20.24 3.46
N TYR A 13 16.16 21.04 3.98
CA TYR A 13 15.89 22.07 4.99
C TYR A 13 15.25 23.30 4.31
N ASP A 14 14.12 23.09 3.62
CA ASP A 14 13.24 24.20 3.20
C ASP A 14 12.21 24.42 4.32
N PRO A 15 11.83 25.67 4.63
CA PRO A 15 10.85 25.95 5.68
C PRO A 15 9.55 25.19 5.41
N PRO A 16 8.96 24.51 6.42
CA PRO A 16 7.87 23.58 6.19
C PRO A 16 6.62 24.33 5.76
N LEU A 17 6.25 24.20 4.48
CA LEU A 17 4.89 24.48 4.07
C LEU A 17 3.99 23.42 4.72
N PRO A 18 2.81 23.80 5.26
CA PRO A 18 1.89 22.86 5.90
C PRO A 18 1.33 21.82 4.91
N PHE A 19 1.43 22.10 3.62
CA PHE A 19 1.07 21.21 2.52
C PHE A 19 2.29 21.06 1.61
N ILE A 20 2.58 19.82 1.20
CA ILE A 20 3.48 19.56 0.08
C ILE A 20 2.62 19.05 -1.06
N ASP A 21 2.65 19.76 -2.18
CA ASP A 21 2.04 19.26 -3.41
C ASP A 21 2.87 18.09 -3.95
N LEU A 22 2.29 16.89 -3.90
CA LEU A 22 2.90 15.68 -4.47
C LEU A 22 3.15 15.82 -5.97
N MET A 23 2.41 16.69 -6.67
CA MET A 23 2.53 16.91 -8.11
C MET A 23 3.81 17.63 -8.50
N GLU A 24 4.26 18.57 -7.67
CA GLU A 24 5.41 19.40 -7.96
C GLU A 24 6.73 18.69 -7.63
N THR A 25 6.69 17.74 -6.68
CA THR A 25 7.90 17.23 -6.04
C THR A 25 8.36 15.86 -6.55
N ARG A 26 7.50 15.01 -7.13
CA ARG A 26 7.82 13.58 -7.36
C ARG A 26 7.26 13.01 -8.67
N GLN A 27 8.12 12.51 -9.55
CA GLN A 27 7.73 11.76 -10.77
C GLN A 27 7.97 10.25 -10.59
N SER A 28 7.20 9.42 -11.30
CA SER A 28 7.41 7.97 -11.33
C SER A 28 8.78 7.59 -11.91
N MET A 29 9.58 6.84 -11.15
CA MET A 29 10.93 6.41 -11.55
C MET A 29 11.01 4.91 -11.81
N ARG A 30 12.02 4.44 -12.55
CA ARG A 30 12.20 2.99 -12.71
C ARG A 30 12.73 2.41 -11.40
N PHE A 31 12.27 1.21 -11.05
CA PHE A 31 12.75 0.50 -9.88
C PHE A 31 14.28 0.28 -9.91
N SER A 32 14.84 0.05 -11.10
CA SER A 32 16.30 -0.06 -11.30
C SER A 32 17.08 1.22 -11.01
N GLU A 33 16.41 2.36 -10.96
CA GLU A 33 16.99 3.68 -10.67
C GLU A 33 16.82 4.05 -9.19
N VAL A 34 16.08 3.24 -8.41
CA VAL A 34 15.93 3.43 -6.96
C VAL A 34 17.24 3.03 -6.31
N ALA A 35 17.82 3.93 -5.51
CA ALA A 35 19.07 3.66 -4.80
C ALA A 35 18.90 2.47 -3.83
N ASP A 36 19.92 1.60 -3.77
CA ASP A 36 19.91 0.34 -3.02
C ASP A 36 19.68 0.40 -1.49
N PRO A 37 20.01 1.46 -0.73
CA PRO A 37 19.72 1.43 0.69
C PRO A 37 18.21 1.55 0.93
N ILE A 38 17.67 0.69 1.81
CA ILE A 38 16.38 0.90 2.47
C ILE A 38 16.47 2.29 3.09
N ARG A 39 15.80 3.26 2.46
CA ARG A 39 15.76 4.63 2.96
C ARG A 39 15.07 4.56 4.33
N PRO A 40 15.75 4.96 5.42
CA PRO A 40 15.06 5.06 6.70
C PRO A 40 13.95 6.09 6.51
N SER A 41 12.70 5.69 6.79
CA SER A 41 11.59 6.63 6.84
C SER A 41 12.01 7.77 7.76
N PRO A 42 12.13 9.00 7.27
CA PRO A 42 12.59 10.09 8.10
C PRO A 42 11.61 10.27 9.26
N GLU A 43 12.11 10.68 10.43
CA GLU A 43 11.29 10.91 11.63
C GLU A 43 10.07 11.74 11.22
N LEU A 44 8.89 11.10 11.29
CA LEU A 44 7.65 11.53 10.65
C LEU A 44 7.26 12.94 11.10
N ARG A 45 7.78 13.97 10.44
CA ARG A 45 7.13 15.27 10.42
C ARG A 45 5.99 15.13 9.43
N CYS A 46 4.79 15.05 9.99
CA CYS A 46 3.51 14.91 9.30
C CYS A 46 3.39 15.97 8.21
N VAL A 47 3.79 15.62 6.99
CA VAL A 47 3.31 16.28 5.80
C VAL A 47 1.91 15.72 5.59
N GLU A 48 0.88 16.56 5.73
CA GLU A 48 -0.50 16.15 5.47
C GLU A 48 -0.67 15.94 3.96
N VAL A 49 -0.32 14.74 3.49
CA VAL A 49 -0.75 14.27 2.18
C VAL A 49 -2.24 13.98 2.30
N THR A 50 -3.06 14.79 1.64
CA THR A 50 -4.50 14.52 1.55
C THR A 50 -4.76 13.36 0.59
N LEU A 51 -5.75 12.53 0.90
CA LEU A 51 -6.16 11.42 0.03
C LEU A 51 -6.49 11.92 -1.40
N SER A 52 -7.21 13.04 -1.49
CA SER A 52 -7.59 13.67 -2.77
C SER A 52 -6.39 14.05 -3.64
N ALA A 53 -5.28 14.51 -3.03
CA ALA A 53 -4.06 14.82 -3.78
C ALA A 53 -3.45 13.54 -4.37
N LEU A 54 -3.37 12.45 -3.58
CA LEU A 54 -2.90 11.16 -4.05
C LEU A 54 -3.77 10.61 -5.19
N GLU A 55 -5.09 10.71 -5.06
CA GLU A 55 -6.03 10.30 -6.11
C GLU A 55 -5.77 11.04 -7.43
N GLN A 56 -5.59 12.35 -7.36
CA GLN A 56 -5.29 13.16 -8.54
C GLN A 56 -3.93 12.79 -9.14
N THR A 57 -2.93 12.49 -8.30
CA THR A 57 -1.59 12.10 -8.77
C THR A 57 -1.67 10.79 -9.53
N LEU A 58 -2.36 9.80 -8.97
CA LEU A 58 -2.57 8.50 -9.61
C LEU A 58 -3.31 8.67 -10.95
N LYS A 59 -4.40 9.43 -11.00
CA LYS A 59 -5.14 9.70 -12.25
C LYS A 59 -4.25 10.35 -13.32
N THR A 60 -3.44 11.32 -12.92
CA THR A 60 -2.53 12.03 -13.82
C THR A 60 -1.44 11.10 -14.36
N GLU A 61 -0.81 10.30 -13.49
CA GLU A 61 0.23 9.36 -13.88
C GLU A 61 -0.31 8.24 -14.78
N PHE A 62 -1.50 7.69 -14.47
CA PHE A 62 -2.16 6.69 -15.31
C PHE A 62 -2.64 7.25 -16.67
N SER A 63 -2.90 8.55 -16.74
CA SER A 63 -3.21 9.24 -18.01
C SER A 63 -1.95 9.46 -18.86
N ARG A 64 -0.80 9.70 -18.21
CA ARG A 64 0.50 9.87 -18.89
C ARG A 64 1.08 8.56 -19.40
N ARG A 65 0.90 7.48 -18.64
CA ARG A 65 1.47 6.16 -18.93
C ARG A 65 0.49 5.06 -18.55
N ARG A 66 0.44 4.01 -19.36
CA ARG A 66 -0.39 2.84 -19.06
C ARG A 66 0.34 1.89 -18.12
N TYR A 67 -0.20 1.71 -16.91
CA TYR A 67 0.25 0.70 -15.97
C TYR A 67 -0.69 -0.50 -16.00
N THR A 68 -0.14 -1.71 -15.89
CA THR A 68 -0.93 -2.96 -15.81
C THR A 68 -1.02 -3.50 -14.39
N ARG A 69 -0.10 -3.08 -13.51
CA ARG A 69 -0.01 -3.53 -12.12
C ARG A 69 0.34 -2.35 -11.22
N LEU A 70 -0.29 -2.30 -10.06
CA LEU A 70 -0.06 -1.30 -9.03
C LEU A 70 0.12 -2.03 -7.69
N VAL A 71 1.12 -1.64 -6.91
CA VAL A 71 1.33 -2.13 -5.55
C VAL A 71 1.30 -0.93 -4.62
N ILE A 72 0.48 -1.00 -3.56
CA ILE A 72 0.41 0.03 -2.51
C ILE A 72 0.85 -0.63 -1.21
N ASP A 73 1.94 -0.11 -0.65
CA ASP A 73 2.54 -0.59 0.59
C ASP A 73 2.74 0.59 1.57
N SER A 74 1.88 0.80 2.58
CA SER A 74 0.69 0.03 2.98
C SER A 74 -0.57 0.87 3.04
N LEU A 75 -1.74 0.24 2.92
CA LEU A 75 -3.03 0.91 3.12
C LEU A 75 -3.19 1.40 4.57
N THR A 76 -2.70 0.62 5.54
CA THR A 76 -2.72 0.98 6.96
C THR A 76 -1.97 2.29 7.23
N ALA A 77 -0.80 2.46 6.62
CA ALA A 77 -0.05 3.72 6.71
C ALA A 77 -0.84 4.88 6.07
N LEU A 78 -1.45 4.66 4.91
CA LEU A 78 -2.26 5.68 4.23
C LEU A 78 -3.46 6.11 5.08
N GLU A 79 -4.16 5.18 5.73
CA GLU A 79 -5.25 5.50 6.66
C GLU A 79 -4.75 6.32 7.85
N TYR A 80 -3.61 5.95 8.42
CA TYR A 80 -3.03 6.66 9.57
C TYR A 80 -2.59 8.10 9.26
N PHE A 81 -1.93 8.32 8.12
CA PHE A 81 -1.37 9.63 7.77
C PHE A 81 -2.35 10.55 7.03
N SER A 82 -3.19 9.99 6.16
CA SER A 82 -3.96 10.76 5.18
C SER A 82 -5.46 10.80 5.44
N MET A 83 -5.99 9.99 6.38
CA MET A 83 -7.43 9.88 6.64
C MET A 83 -7.79 10.32 8.08
N LYS A 84 -7.30 11.49 8.49
CA LYS A 84 -7.70 12.14 9.75
C LYS A 84 -9.07 12.82 9.58
N GLY A 85 -10.12 12.27 10.18
CA GLY A 85 -11.47 12.82 10.15
C GLY A 85 -12.53 11.82 10.64
N PRO A 86 -13.80 12.23 10.77
CA PRO A 86 -14.87 11.39 11.32
C PRO A 86 -15.25 10.18 10.45
N ASP A 87 -14.75 10.09 9.20
CA ASP A 87 -15.15 9.04 8.25
C ASP A 87 -13.98 8.44 7.46
N THR A 88 -12.96 7.96 8.18
CA THR A 88 -11.82 7.21 7.62
C THR A 88 -12.29 6.04 6.74
N ARG A 89 -13.39 5.37 7.11
CA ARG A 89 -13.97 4.25 6.35
C ARG A 89 -14.49 4.67 4.98
N ALA A 90 -15.20 5.80 4.86
CA ALA A 90 -15.64 6.29 3.56
C ALA A 90 -14.46 6.74 2.67
N GLY A 91 -13.41 7.29 3.28
CA GLY A 91 -12.16 7.62 2.59
C GLY A 91 -11.53 6.38 1.95
N ALA A 92 -11.28 5.33 2.74
CA ALA A 92 -10.74 4.06 2.25
C ALA A 92 -11.63 3.44 1.17
N GLN A 93 -12.95 3.43 1.35
CA GLN A 93 -13.89 2.93 0.36
C GLN A 93 -13.80 3.70 -0.98
N THR A 94 -13.72 5.02 -0.93
CA THR A 94 -13.63 5.87 -2.13
C THR A 94 -12.33 5.60 -2.88
N PHE A 95 -11.23 5.52 -2.13
CA PHE A 95 -9.92 5.21 -2.69
C PHE A 95 -9.88 3.83 -3.34
N LEU A 96 -10.42 2.79 -2.68
CA LEU A 96 -10.48 1.43 -3.22
C LEU A 96 -11.31 1.35 -4.52
N ARG A 97 -12.40 2.13 -4.62
CA ARG A 97 -13.19 2.24 -5.87
C ARG A 97 -12.38 2.89 -6.98
N LEU A 98 -11.67 3.98 -6.68
CA LEU A 98 -10.77 4.61 -7.65
C LEU A 98 -9.76 3.59 -8.20
N LEU A 99 -9.12 2.80 -7.33
CA LEU A 99 -8.14 1.80 -7.74
C LEU A 99 -8.74 0.72 -8.65
N ALA A 100 -10.01 0.35 -8.44
CA ALA A 100 -10.74 -0.55 -9.33
C ALA A 100 -10.99 0.09 -10.70
N ASP A 101 -11.30 1.39 -10.74
CA ASP A 101 -11.58 2.15 -11.96
C ASP A 101 -10.32 2.41 -12.82
N LEU A 102 -9.12 2.39 -12.22
CA LEU A 102 -7.85 2.55 -12.94
C LEU A 102 -7.57 1.43 -13.96
N GLY A 103 -8.29 0.31 -13.89
CA GLY A 103 -8.16 -0.80 -14.84
C GLY A 103 -6.82 -1.54 -14.76
N ALA A 104 -6.10 -1.42 -13.65
CA ALA A 104 -4.87 -2.16 -13.36
C ALA A 104 -5.08 -3.23 -12.29
N THR A 105 -4.22 -4.25 -12.28
CA THR A 105 -4.19 -5.23 -11.20
C THR A 105 -3.53 -4.62 -9.97
N THR A 106 -4.31 -4.34 -8.93
CA THR A 106 -3.82 -3.67 -7.73
C THR A 106 -3.60 -4.67 -6.59
N VAL A 107 -2.43 -4.63 -5.97
CA VAL A 107 -2.08 -5.34 -4.73
C VAL A 107 -1.93 -4.31 -3.63
N LEU A 108 -2.55 -4.57 -2.49
CA LEU A 108 -2.54 -3.72 -1.31
C LEU A 108 -1.94 -4.51 -0.16
N THR A 109 -0.99 -3.95 0.58
CA THR A 109 -0.58 -4.50 1.88
C THR A 109 -1.37 -3.83 2.98
N VAL A 110 -1.79 -4.63 3.96
CA VAL A 110 -2.59 -4.20 5.11
C VAL A 110 -2.04 -4.94 6.31
N GLU A 111 -1.82 -4.23 7.41
CA GLU A 111 -1.45 -4.87 8.67
C GLU A 111 -2.67 -5.61 9.22
N ALA A 112 -2.52 -6.93 9.44
CA ALA A 112 -3.59 -7.72 10.00
C ALA A 112 -3.73 -7.43 11.49
N ALA A 113 -4.92 -6.98 11.92
CA ALA A 113 -5.28 -6.97 13.32
C ALA A 113 -5.24 -8.40 13.91
N ALA A 114 -4.92 -8.51 15.20
CA ALA A 114 -4.87 -9.80 15.90
C ALA A 114 -6.24 -10.51 15.93
N GLU A 115 -7.32 -9.74 15.87
CA GLU A 115 -8.69 -10.23 15.79
C GLU A 115 -9.21 -10.20 14.34
N GLU A 116 -10.08 -11.15 13.99
CA GLU A 116 -10.79 -11.17 12.71
C GLU A 116 -11.87 -10.09 12.67
N VAL A 117 -11.42 -8.83 12.60
CA VAL A 117 -12.29 -7.68 12.42
C VAL A 117 -12.60 -7.52 10.93
N GLU A 118 -13.89 -7.46 10.61
CA GLU A 118 -14.33 -7.11 9.27
C GLU A 118 -13.97 -5.65 8.97
N SER A 119 -13.12 -5.48 7.96
CA SER A 119 -12.55 -4.20 7.57
C SER A 119 -12.97 -3.83 6.14
N VAL A 120 -12.99 -2.53 5.81
CA VAL A 120 -13.56 -2.04 4.54
C VAL A 120 -12.82 -2.64 3.35
N GLU A 121 -11.50 -2.73 3.46
CA GLU A 121 -10.60 -3.36 2.51
C GLU A 121 -10.85 -4.88 2.40
N ARG A 122 -11.08 -5.58 3.52
CA ARG A 122 -11.52 -6.99 3.47
C ARG A 122 -12.89 -7.16 2.88
N MET A 123 -13.83 -6.23 2.99
CA MET A 123 -15.14 -6.38 2.36
C MET A 123 -15.05 -6.17 0.84
N LEU A 124 -14.38 -5.08 0.42
CA LEU A 124 -14.36 -4.61 -0.95
C LEU A 124 -13.34 -5.33 -1.84
N ALA A 125 -12.25 -5.88 -1.29
CA ALA A 125 -11.26 -6.57 -2.08
C ALA A 125 -11.87 -7.75 -2.85
N ARG A 126 -11.45 -7.95 -4.10
CA ARG A 126 -11.89 -9.11 -4.88
C ARG A 126 -11.26 -10.41 -4.38
N GLY A 127 -10.01 -10.34 -3.93
CA GLY A 127 -9.29 -11.45 -3.33
C GLY A 127 -8.53 -11.01 -2.09
N THR A 128 -8.30 -11.92 -1.14
CA THR A 128 -7.51 -11.69 0.05
C THR A 128 -6.53 -12.83 0.22
N ILE A 129 -5.25 -12.47 0.30
CA ILE A 129 -4.14 -13.37 0.61
C ILE A 129 -3.70 -13.02 2.02
N ARG A 130 -3.64 -14.01 2.90
CA ARG A 130 -3.19 -13.84 4.27
C ARG A 130 -1.83 -14.51 4.45
N LEU A 131 -0.92 -13.75 5.04
CA LEU A 131 0.36 -14.24 5.52
C LEU A 131 0.22 -14.52 7.01
N PHE A 132 0.50 -15.74 7.39
CA PHE A 132 0.45 -16.21 8.77
C PHE A 132 1.85 -16.31 9.32
N ARG A 133 1.99 -15.96 10.61
CA ARG A 133 3.20 -16.13 11.39
C ARG A 133 2.83 -16.71 12.74
N TRP A 134 3.46 -17.81 13.11
CA TRP A 134 3.36 -18.40 14.44
C TRP A 134 4.74 -18.59 15.03
N GLU A 135 4.85 -18.47 16.34
CA GLU A 135 6.04 -18.89 17.09
C GLU A 135 5.71 -20.23 17.76
N VAL A 136 6.41 -21.30 17.37
CA VAL A 136 6.21 -22.66 17.89
C VAL A 136 7.57 -23.21 18.27
N ASP A 137 7.75 -23.63 19.52
CA ASP A 137 8.99 -24.22 20.04
C ASP A 137 10.25 -23.40 19.73
N GLY A 138 10.15 -22.06 19.84
CA GLY A 138 11.25 -21.14 19.54
C GLY A 138 11.58 -20.98 18.06
N ARG A 139 10.73 -21.49 17.17
CA ARG A 139 10.84 -21.33 15.71
C ARG A 139 9.68 -20.50 15.17
N THR A 140 9.99 -19.58 14.28
CA THR A 140 8.99 -18.83 13.51
C THR A 140 8.53 -19.67 12.33
N LEU A 141 7.28 -20.13 12.37
CA LEU A 141 6.62 -20.77 11.24
C LEU A 141 5.85 -19.73 10.42
N ARG A 142 5.95 -19.82 9.09
CA ARG A 142 5.24 -18.95 8.16
C ARG A 142 4.41 -19.79 7.20
N ALA A 143 3.21 -19.33 6.90
CA ALA A 143 2.39 -19.91 5.85
C ALA A 143 1.59 -18.85 5.10
N ILE A 144 1.25 -19.12 3.86
CA ILE A 144 0.42 -18.29 3.01
C ILE A 144 -0.89 -19.03 2.72
N GLY A 145 -2.00 -18.29 2.75
CA GLY A 145 -3.32 -18.80 2.42
C GLY A 145 -4.13 -17.79 1.63
N ILE A 146 -5.06 -18.29 0.82
CA ILE A 146 -6.05 -17.45 0.12
C ILE A 146 -7.36 -17.55 0.89
N GLU A 147 -7.79 -16.47 1.52
CA GLU A 147 -9.06 -16.43 2.27
C GLU A 147 -10.27 -16.30 1.33
N LYS A 148 -10.09 -15.54 0.24
CA LYS A 148 -11.11 -15.39 -0.78
C LYS A 148 -10.50 -15.03 -2.12
N PHE A 149 -11.21 -15.40 -3.19
CA PHE A 149 -10.86 -15.01 -4.55
C PHE A 149 -12.13 -14.96 -5.42
N ARG A 150 -12.88 -13.85 -5.35
CA ARG A 150 -14.21 -13.74 -5.98
C ARG A 150 -14.12 -13.90 -7.51
N GLY A 151 -14.94 -14.82 -8.03
CA GLY A 151 -15.04 -15.12 -9.46
C GLY A 151 -14.04 -16.16 -9.97
N SER A 152 -13.31 -16.83 -9.08
CA SER A 152 -12.50 -18.00 -9.43
C SER A 152 -12.39 -18.95 -8.24
N VAL A 153 -12.10 -20.21 -8.52
CA VAL A 153 -11.67 -21.17 -7.49
C VAL A 153 -10.26 -20.81 -7.01
N HIS A 154 -9.94 -21.19 -5.78
CA HIS A 154 -8.62 -21.01 -5.17
C HIS A 154 -8.30 -22.20 -4.25
N ASP A 155 -7.02 -22.42 -3.96
CA ASP A 155 -6.61 -23.41 -2.96
C ASP A 155 -6.89 -22.87 -1.55
N ALA A 156 -7.69 -23.62 -0.79
CA ALA A 156 -8.06 -23.27 0.58
C ALA A 156 -7.03 -23.74 1.62
N ARG A 157 -5.98 -24.46 1.20
CA ARG A 157 -4.94 -24.93 2.11
C ARG A 157 -3.94 -23.83 2.43
N LEU A 158 -3.36 -23.93 3.61
CA LEU A 158 -2.20 -23.15 4.00
C LEU A 158 -0.94 -23.80 3.43
N HIS A 159 -0.12 -22.98 2.77
CA HIS A 159 1.15 -23.41 2.20
C HIS A 159 2.30 -22.83 3.01
N PRO A 160 3.19 -23.66 3.60
CA PRO A 160 4.36 -23.14 4.31
C PRO A 160 5.31 -22.46 3.33
N TYR A 161 5.98 -21.39 3.78
CA TYR A 161 7.01 -20.71 3.01
C TYR A 161 8.14 -20.23 3.91
N ASP A 162 9.31 -20.05 3.33
CA ASP A 162 10.46 -19.38 3.95
C ASP A 162 10.87 -18.19 3.09
N VAL A 163 11.36 -17.13 3.73
CA VAL A 163 11.90 -15.95 3.04
C VAL A 163 13.41 -16.06 3.07
N SER A 164 14.01 -16.13 1.89
CA SER A 164 15.46 -16.23 1.72
C SER A 164 16.02 -14.98 1.02
N PRO A 165 17.35 -14.81 0.91
CA PRO A 165 17.93 -13.74 0.10
C PRO A 165 17.51 -13.78 -1.39
N LEU A 166 16.97 -14.89 -1.88
CA LEU A 166 16.48 -15.04 -3.25
C LEU A 166 15.00 -14.67 -3.40
N GLY A 167 14.34 -14.28 -2.31
CA GLY A 167 12.89 -14.32 -2.18
C GLY A 167 12.46 -15.44 -1.25
#